data_AF-A0A9D4SVV9-F1
#
_entry.id   AF-A0A9D4SVV9-F1
#
_cell.length_a   1.000
_cell.length_b   1.000
_cell.length_c   1.000
_cell.angle_alpha   90.00
_cell.angle_beta   90.00
_cell.angle_gamma   90.00
#
_symmetry.space_group_name_H-M   'P 1'
#
loop_
_entity.id
_entity.type
_entity.pdbx_description
1 polymer ?
#
loop_
_entity_poly.entity_id
_entity_poly.type
_entity_poly.pdbx_seq_one_letter_code
_entity_poly.pdbx_strand_id
1 'polypeptide(L)'
;MKVAVLDAVSPSPRGSRWGLGGTCVNVGCIPKKLFHQAALLGEALQDAPLYGWQLQPGHVAAEQDSAVKAKLNHDWATLRNAVQAHVRSLNWGHRVQLNKKCVFFHTLRLSADVGTL
;
A
#
# COMPACT_ATOMS: atom_id res chain seq x y z
N MET A 1 27.54 5.10 21.86
CA MET A 1 27.60 6.08 20.74
C MET A 1 26.24 6.77 20.66
N LYS A 2 26.19 8.11 20.60
CA LYS A 2 24.92 8.86 20.47
C LYS A 2 24.64 9.09 18.97
N VAL A 3 23.42 8.80 18.52
CA VAL A 3 23.00 8.92 17.12
C VAL A 3 21.71 9.71 17.04
N ALA A 4 21.61 10.58 16.04
CA ALA A 4 20.41 11.34 15.71
C ALA A 4 19.98 11.05 14.26
N VAL A 5 18.66 10.99 14.03
CA VAL A 5 18.05 10.79 12.70
C VAL A 5 17.11 11.95 12.42
N LEU A 6 17.37 12.66 11.33
CA LEU A 6 16.48 13.69 10.79
C LEU A 6 15.82 13.14 9.54
N ASP A 7 14.49 13.17 9.50
CA ASP A 7 13.70 12.68 8.37
C ASP A 7 12.76 13.78 7.90
N ALA A 8 12.68 14.01 6.59
CA ALA A 8 11.88 15.07 6.00
C ALA A 8 11.23 14.59 4.71
N VAL A 9 9.94 14.89 4.55
CA VAL A 9 9.19 14.59 3.33
C VAL A 9 8.60 15.87 2.78
N SER A 10 9.19 16.36 1.69
CA SER A 10 8.60 17.41 0.86
C SER A 10 7.28 16.90 0.27
N PRO A 11 6.21 17.71 0.29
CA PRO A 11 4.96 17.32 -0.36
C PRO A 11 5.17 17.17 -1.87
N SER A 12 4.41 16.25 -2.47
CA SER A 12 4.29 16.21 -3.93
C SER A 12 3.58 17.46 -4.46
N PRO A 13 3.59 17.71 -5.78
CA PRO A 13 2.80 18.81 -6.37
C PRO A 13 1.29 18.73 -6.05
N ARG A 14 0.78 17.53 -5.75
CA ARG A 14 -0.62 17.32 -5.32
C ARG A 14 -0.79 17.33 -3.79
N GLY A 15 0.24 17.73 -3.04
CA GLY A 15 0.21 17.88 -1.59
C GLY A 15 0.37 16.59 -0.77
N SER A 16 0.55 15.43 -1.41
CA SER A 16 0.70 14.16 -0.68
C SER A 16 2.03 14.06 0.06
N ARG A 17 1.99 13.47 1.27
CA ARG A 17 3.14 13.21 2.15
C ARG A 17 2.96 11.87 2.87
N TRP A 18 4.02 11.42 3.55
CA TRP A 18 4.03 10.18 4.31
C TRP A 18 4.94 10.28 5.54
N GLY A 19 4.99 9.20 6.33
CA GLY A 19 5.73 9.15 7.59
C GLY A 19 7.12 8.54 7.48
N LEU A 20 7.74 8.35 8.64
CA LEU A 20 9.06 7.74 8.82
C LEU A 20 9.15 6.35 8.17
N GLY A 21 10.29 6.03 7.55
CA GLY A 21 10.56 4.72 6.94
C GLY A 21 11.09 4.83 5.51
N GLY A 22 11.12 6.05 4.96
CA GLY A 22 11.64 6.35 3.63
C GLY A 22 10.75 5.85 2.50
N THR A 23 11.28 5.94 1.28
CA THR A 23 10.53 5.69 0.03
C THR A 23 10.00 4.26 -0.04
N CYS A 24 10.83 3.25 0.26
CA CYS A 24 10.50 1.84 0.11
C CYS A 24 9.23 1.45 0.90
N VAL A 25 9.11 1.94 2.14
CA VAL A 25 7.98 1.67 3.03
C VAL A 25 6.71 2.38 2.57
N ASN A 26 6.82 3.66 2.20
CA ASN A 26 5.65 4.51 2.08
C ASN A 26 5.05 4.59 0.67
N VAL A 27 5.90 4.63 -0.35
CA VAL A 27 5.50 4.85 -1.76
C VAL A 27 6.30 4.00 -2.75
N GLY A 28 7.03 3.00 -2.25
CA GLY A 28 7.96 2.18 -3.02
C GLY A 28 7.60 0.70 -2.98
N CYS A 29 8.60 -0.14 -2.68
CA CYS A 29 8.50 -1.59 -2.83
C CYS A 29 7.36 -2.21 -2.02
N ILE A 30 7.09 -1.73 -0.80
CA ILE A 30 6.04 -2.29 0.07
C ILE A 30 4.64 -2.12 -0.54
N PRO A 31 4.14 -0.88 -0.76
CA PRO A 31 2.83 -0.71 -1.38
C PRO A 31 2.79 -1.32 -2.78
N LYS A 32 3.87 -1.20 -3.58
CA LYS A 32 3.96 -1.83 -4.90
C LYS A 32 3.70 -3.34 -4.82
N LYS A 33 4.37 -4.05 -3.90
CA LYS A 33 4.22 -5.50 -3.77
C LYS A 33 2.82 -5.89 -3.31
N LEU A 34 2.21 -5.13 -2.41
CA LEU A 34 0.84 -5.41 -1.94
C LEU A 34 -0.19 -5.21 -3.05
N PHE A 35 -0.07 -4.15 -3.84
CA PHE A 35 -0.94 -3.95 -5.02
C PHE A 35 -0.72 -5.04 -6.07
N HIS A 36 0.52 -5.41 -6.33
CA HIS A 36 0.83 -6.51 -7.26
C HIS A 36 0.24 -7.84 -6.77
N GLN A 37 0.32 -8.13 -5.47
CA GLN A 37 -0.29 -9.33 -4.91
C GLN A 37 -1.81 -9.34 -5.07
N ALA A 38 -2.47 -8.19 -4.93
CA ALA A 38 -3.92 -8.09 -5.17
C ALA A 38 -4.28 -8.40 -6.63
N ALA A 39 -3.45 -7.99 -7.59
CA ALA A 39 -3.63 -8.34 -9.00
C ALA A 39 -3.48 -9.85 -9.24
N LEU A 40 -2.41 -10.46 -8.69
CA LEU A 40 -2.20 -11.92 -8.77
C LEU A 40 -3.33 -12.72 -8.13
N LEU A 41 -3.93 -12.21 -7.04
CA LEU A 41 -5.12 -12.84 -6.44
C LEU A 41 -6.32 -12.82 -7.39
N GLY A 42 -6.48 -11.76 -8.19
CA GLY A 42 -7.52 -11.69 -9.20
C GLY A 42 -7.36 -12.77 -10.28
N GLU A 43 -6.13 -13.00 -10.74
CA GLU A 43 -5.79 -14.08 -11.67
C GLU A 43 -6.03 -15.45 -11.04
N ALA A 44 -5.54 -15.68 -9.82
CA ALA A 44 -5.74 -16.93 -9.11
C ALA A 44 -7.22 -17.27 -8.87
N LEU A 45 -8.07 -16.25 -8.65
CA LEU A 45 -9.52 -16.45 -8.52
C LEU A 45 -10.18 -16.85 -9.85
N GLN A 46 -9.65 -16.42 -11.00
CA GLN A 46 -10.14 -16.88 -12.31
C GLN A 46 -9.76 -18.33 -12.58
N ASP A 47 -8.57 -18.74 -12.15
CA ASP A 47 -8.09 -20.11 -12.32
C ASP A 47 -8.70 -21.09 -11.31
N ALA A 48 -9.19 -20.59 -10.17
CA ALA A 48 -9.69 -21.41 -9.06
C ALA A 48 -10.70 -22.50 -9.48
N PRO A 49 -11.68 -22.25 -10.39
CA PRO A 49 -12.61 -23.29 -10.85
C PRO A 49 -11.93 -24.47 -11.56
N LEU A 50 -10.79 -24.25 -12.25
CA LEU A 50 -10.03 -25.32 -12.91
C LEU A 50 -9.43 -26.31 -11.91
N TYR A 51 -9.22 -25.85 -10.67
CA TYR A 51 -8.72 -26.65 -9.55
C TYR A 51 -9.85 -27.11 -8.61
N GLY A 52 -11.11 -27.06 -9.05
CA GLY A 52 -12.26 -27.56 -8.29
C GLY A 52 -12.80 -26.61 -7.22
N TRP A 53 -12.34 -25.35 -7.17
CA TRP A 53 -12.91 -24.36 -6.25
C TRP A 53 -14.25 -23.85 -6.75
N GLN A 54 -15.27 -23.95 -5.90
CA GLN A 54 -16.62 -23.48 -6.22
C GLN A 54 -16.78 -22.02 -5.80
N LEU A 55 -16.89 -21.11 -6.78
CA LEU A 55 -17.16 -19.70 -6.54
C LEU A 55 -18.68 -19.47 -6.53
N GLN A 56 -19.18 -18.64 -5.60
CA GLN A 56 -20.62 -18.38 -5.50
C GLN A 56 -21.19 -17.70 -6.75
N PRO A 57 -22.49 -17.92 -7.09
CA PRO A 57 -23.15 -17.43 -8.31
C PRO A 57 -23.22 -15.90 -8.54
N GLY A 58 -22.60 -15.07 -7.69
CA GLY A 58 -22.45 -13.62 -7.89
C GLY A 58 -21.02 -13.17 -8.25
N HIS A 59 -20.05 -14.09 -8.23
CA HIS A 59 -18.64 -13.82 -8.55
C HIS A 59 -18.26 -14.28 -9.98
N VAL A 60 -19.18 -14.97 -10.65
CA VAL A 60 -19.08 -15.40 -12.03
C VAL A 60 -20.23 -14.76 -12.78
N ALA A 61 -19.93 -13.93 -13.79
CA ALA A 61 -20.97 -13.53 -14.71
C ALA A 61 -21.38 -14.79 -15.48
N ALA A 62 -22.67 -15.09 -15.48
CA ALA A 62 -23.22 -15.93 -16.52
C ALA A 62 -22.96 -15.21 -17.85
N GLU A 63 -21.99 -15.69 -18.63
CA GLU A 63 -21.96 -15.40 -20.05
C GLU A 63 -22.08 -16.70 -20.84
N GLN A 64 -22.88 -16.58 -21.90
CA GLN A 64 -23.55 -17.64 -22.64
C GLN A 64 -22.63 -18.52 -23.49
N ASP A 65 -21.31 -18.30 -23.46
CA ASP A 65 -20.35 -18.98 -24.33
C ASP A 65 -19.07 -19.37 -23.56
N SER A 66 -19.05 -20.62 -23.10
CA SER A 66 -17.88 -21.54 -22.98
C SER A 66 -16.55 -21.10 -22.33
N ALA A 67 -16.38 -19.87 -21.84
CA ALA A 67 -15.26 -19.44 -21.02
C ALA A 67 -15.79 -18.72 -19.77
N VAL A 68 -15.83 -19.42 -18.64
CA VAL A 68 -16.27 -18.86 -17.35
C VAL A 68 -15.30 -17.77 -16.92
N LYS A 69 -15.56 -16.53 -17.32
CA LYS A 69 -14.80 -15.37 -16.83
C LYS A 69 -15.48 -14.87 -15.56
N ALA A 70 -14.84 -15.14 -14.43
CA ALA A 70 -15.30 -14.62 -13.14
C ALA A 70 -15.37 -13.08 -13.19
N LYS A 71 -16.58 -12.50 -13.16
CA LYS A 71 -16.76 -11.05 -13.05
C LYS A 71 -16.59 -10.67 -11.58
N LEU A 72 -15.34 -10.55 -11.16
CA LEU A 72 -14.95 -10.14 -9.82
C LEU A 72 -14.97 -8.61 -9.73
N ASN A 73 -15.82 -8.06 -8.86
CA ASN A 73 -15.81 -6.64 -8.54
C ASN A 73 -14.66 -6.36 -7.58
N HIS A 74 -13.65 -5.61 -8.03
CA HIS A 74 -12.52 -5.21 -7.20
C HIS A 74 -12.74 -3.82 -6.59
N ASP A 75 -12.91 -3.75 -5.27
CA ASP A 75 -13.02 -2.48 -4.55
C ASP A 75 -11.64 -1.85 -4.27
N TRP A 76 -11.29 -0.86 -5.09
CA TRP A 76 -10.07 -0.09 -4.95
C TRP A 76 -9.96 0.63 -3.60
N ALA A 77 -11.07 1.15 -3.06
CA ALA A 77 -11.03 1.93 -1.82
C ALA A 77 -10.63 1.02 -0.65
N THR A 78 -11.19 -0.18 -0.58
CA THR A 78 -10.83 -1.19 0.42
C THR A 78 -9.36 -1.59 0.31
N LEU A 79 -8.88 -1.94 -0.89
CA LEU A 79 -7.47 -2.32 -1.09
C LEU A 79 -6.52 -1.19 -0.66
N ARG A 80 -6.75 0.03 -1.17
CA ARG A 80 -5.91 1.18 -0.83
C ARG A 80 -5.92 1.44 0.68
N ASN A 81 -7.08 1.36 1.34
CA ASN A 81 -7.17 1.57 2.79
C ASN A 81 -6.37 0.53 3.57
N ALA A 82 -6.44 -0.75 3.17
CA ALA A 82 -5.68 -1.83 3.78
C ALA A 82 -4.16 -1.63 3.59
N VAL A 83 -3.71 -1.27 2.38
CA VAL A 83 -2.30 -0.95 2.10
C VAL A 83 -1.83 0.24 2.94
N GLN A 84 -2.61 1.32 3.00
CA GLN A 84 -2.29 2.49 3.82
C GLN A 84 -2.28 2.18 5.32
N ALA A 85 -3.14 1.28 5.81
CA ALA A 85 -3.10 0.81 7.19
C ALA A 85 -1.82 0.04 7.49
N HIS A 86 -1.40 -0.86 6.58
CA HIS A 86 -0.15 -1.59 6.72
C HIS A 86 1.08 -0.67 6.74
N VAL A 87 1.15 0.29 5.81
CA VAL A 87 2.23 1.31 5.79
C VAL A 87 2.25 2.11 7.10
N ARG A 88 1.10 2.54 7.62
CA ARG A 88 1.02 3.25 8.92
C ARG A 88 1.54 2.40 10.08
N SER A 89 1.26 1.09 10.07
CA SER A 89 1.80 0.15 11.07
C SER A 89 3.33 0.07 11.00
N LEU A 90 3.92 0.04 9.80
CA LEU A 90 5.38 0.05 9.62
C LEU A 90 6.01 1.35 10.11
N ASN A 91 5.39 2.50 9.78
CA ASN A 91 5.85 3.81 10.24
C ASN A 91 5.87 3.88 11.78
N TRP A 92 4.82 3.38 12.43
CA TRP A 92 4.77 3.27 13.89
C TRP A 92 5.85 2.33 14.44
N GLY A 93 6.03 1.16 13.81
CA GLY A 93 7.04 0.19 14.19
C GLY A 93 8.46 0.77 14.14
N HIS A 94 8.80 1.50 13.09
CA HIS A 94 10.10 2.20 13.00
C HIS A 94 10.27 3.22 14.13
N ARG A 95 9.22 4.00 14.43
CA ARG A 95 9.26 4.99 15.52
C ARG A 95 9.52 4.34 16.87
N VAL A 96 8.85 3.21 17.15
CA VAL A 96 9.06 2.43 18.38
C VAL A 96 10.49 1.89 18.45
N GLN A 97 11.03 1.38 17.33
CA GLN A 97 12.39 0.86 17.29
C GLN A 97 13.45 1.94 17.55
N LEU A 98 13.28 3.13 16.97
CA LEU A 98 14.18 4.27 17.23
C LEU A 98 14.14 4.68 18.71
N ASN A 99 12.94 4.77 19.30
CA ASN A 99 12.76 5.08 20.71
C ASN A 99 13.41 4.03 21.62
N LYS A 100 13.20 2.73 21.34
CA LYS A 100 13.81 1.63 22.11
C LYS A 100 15.34 1.66 22.08
N LYS A 101 15.93 2.16 21.00
CA LYS A 101 17.39 2.31 20.84
C LYS A 101 17.92 3.67 21.31
N CYS A 102 17.07 4.49 21.95
CA CYS A 102 17.40 5.85 22.40
C CYS A 102 17.99 6.72 21.28
N VAL A 103 17.55 6.50 20.03
CA VAL A 103 17.95 7.34 18.89
C VAL A 103 17.08 8.58 18.92
N PHE A 104 17.71 9.75 19.00
CA PHE A 104 16.99 11.00 18.87
C PHE A 104 16.50 11.10 17.43
N PHE A 105 15.18 11.13 17.23
CA PHE A 105 14.60 11.27 15.89
C PHE A 105 13.68 12.50 15.84
N HIS A 106 13.76 13.23 14.74
CA HIS A 106 12.89 14.38 14.50
C HIS A 106 12.40 14.37 13.05
N THR A 107 11.09 14.54 12.87
CA THR A 107 10.48 14.66 11.54
C THR A 107 10.30 16.12 11.20
N LEU A 108 11.00 16.60 10.17
CA LEU A 108 10.93 17.97 9.69
C LEU A 108 9.72 18.14 8.78
N ARG A 109 8.93 19.19 9.03
CA ARG A 109 7.85 19.60 8.14
C ARG A 109 8.36 20.68 7.19
N LEU A 110 8.65 20.28 5.96
CA LEU A 110 9.04 21.23 4.90
C LEU A 110 7.77 21.89 4.36
N SER A 111 7.62 23.20 4.45
CA SER A 111 6.57 23.91 3.72
C SER A 111 6.87 23.83 2.22
N ALA A 112 5.85 23.68 1.39
CA ALA A 112 6.04 23.93 -0.03
C ALA A 112 6.17 25.44 -0.17
N ASP A 113 7.38 25.95 -0.40
CA ASP A 113 7.50 27.29 -0.97
C ASP A 113 6.88 27.21 -2.36
N VAL A 114 5.65 27.72 -2.47
CA VAL A 114 5.06 28.10 -3.74
C VAL A 114 5.89 29.30 -4.19
N GLY A 115 6.99 29.02 -4.90
CA GLY A 115 7.70 30.04 -5.65
C GLY A 115 6.72 30.71 -6.58
N THR A 116 6.29 31.90 -6.19
CA THR A 116 5.60 32.88 -7.00
C THR A 116 6.39 33.06 -8.30
N LEU A 117 5.78 32.71 -9.43
CA LEU A 117 6.16 33.29 -10.72
C LEU A 117 5.51 34.67 -10.82
#